data_AF-A0A1C5G3T9-F1
#
_entry.id   AF-A0A1C5G3T9-F1
#
_cell.length_a   1.000
_cell.length_b   1.000
_cell.length_c   1.000
_cell.angle_alpha   90.00
_cell.angle_beta   90.00
_cell.angle_gamma   90.00
#
_symmetry.space_group_name_H-M   'P 1'
#
loop_
_entity.id
_entity.type
_entity.pdbx_description
1 polymer ?
#
loop_
_entity_poly.entity_id
_entity_poly.type
_entity_poly.pdbx_seq_one_letter_code
_entity_poly.pdbx_strand_id
1 'polypeptide(L)'
;MNTRRLATTGVALVAALALGLTGCGTGTDADAPAGDGGATTTGAAAASSAPADARAELGAAAQKLNQQSVKMKLTSPVINGSGVMDPATKTGDMTLKMGAEGTFRILMLGNDVYLKVTGMQGMPKKWMHMDATKLGKSGQLNLMPDGDPGGAKQMVQSVVDVEKTGPGSYSGILDYTRTKPDDKAIQALGDKAKAVPFTARVDDQGRLVEFAIDTQVLHESLGTMITTYSDFGAPVSVKKPAASDTQEAPQELIESMGS
;
A
#
# COMPACT_ATOMS: atom_id res chain seq x y z
N MET A 1 12.36 1.48 61.24
CA MET A 1 11.71 2.46 62.13
C MET A 1 11.41 3.72 61.34
N ASN A 2 10.12 3.98 61.08
CA ASN A 2 9.42 5.27 61.13
C ASN A 2 8.16 5.24 60.26
N THR A 3 7.07 4.89 60.95
CA THR A 3 5.67 5.01 60.56
C THR A 3 5.18 6.45 60.55
N ARG A 4 4.36 6.82 59.55
CA ARG A 4 3.22 7.75 59.62
C ARG A 4 2.19 7.22 58.58
N ARG A 5 1.06 6.55 58.93
CA ARG A 5 -0.25 7.04 59.43
C ARG A 5 -0.65 8.35 58.73
N LEU A 6 -1.73 8.50 57.96
CA LEU A 6 -3.18 8.24 58.08
C LEU A 6 -3.79 8.56 56.67
N ALA A 7 -5.00 8.22 56.21
CA ALA A 7 -6.24 7.73 56.80
C ALA A 7 -7.07 6.99 55.73
N THR A 8 -7.81 6.01 56.22
CA THR A 8 -8.91 5.25 55.61
C THR A 8 -10.24 5.99 55.71
N THR A 9 -11.05 6.02 54.65
CA THR A 9 -12.54 5.87 54.65
C THR A 9 -12.93 5.65 53.17
N GLY A 10 -13.47 4.52 52.71
CA GLY A 10 -14.77 3.92 53.07
C GLY A 10 -15.87 4.82 52.49
N VAL A 11 -16.73 4.43 51.56
CA VAL A 11 -17.71 3.33 51.65
C VAL A 11 -18.31 3.08 50.24
N ALA A 12 -18.57 1.82 49.94
CA ALA A 12 -19.30 1.29 48.78
C ALA A 12 -20.82 1.15 49.08
N LEU A 13 -21.59 0.74 48.05
CA LEU A 13 -23.00 0.27 48.02
C LEU A 13 -23.99 1.29 47.43
N VAL A 14 -24.42 1.10 46.18
CA VAL A 14 -25.49 0.19 45.67
C VAL A 14 -26.89 0.75 45.92
N ALA A 15 -27.64 1.00 44.84
CA ALA A 15 -29.00 0.48 44.64
C ALA A 15 -29.53 0.88 43.25
N ALA A 16 -30.05 -0.11 42.55
CA ALA A 16 -30.84 0.01 41.33
C ALA A 16 -32.34 0.19 41.65
N LEU A 17 -33.12 0.46 40.60
CA LEU A 17 -34.60 0.34 40.48
C LEU A 17 -35.41 1.47 41.15
N ALA A 18 -36.54 1.97 40.63
CA ALA A 18 -37.24 1.88 39.35
C ALA A 18 -38.44 2.87 39.39
N LEU A 19 -39.13 3.02 38.24
CA LEU A 19 -40.55 3.39 38.08
C LEU A 19 -41.01 4.83 38.40
N GLY A 20 -41.32 5.58 37.33
CA GLY A 20 -42.70 5.79 36.88
C GLY A 20 -43.59 6.82 37.62
N LEU A 21 -44.30 7.59 36.78
CA LEU A 21 -45.59 8.29 36.96
C LEU A 21 -45.59 9.82 37.21
N THR A 22 -45.90 10.53 36.11
CA THR A 22 -46.94 11.55 35.92
C THR A 22 -46.87 12.93 36.60
N GLY A 23 -47.05 13.96 35.77
CA GLY A 23 -47.55 15.28 36.16
C GLY A 23 -47.66 16.26 34.98
N CYS A 24 -48.87 16.41 34.42
CA CYS A 24 -49.25 17.31 33.31
C CYS A 24 -49.54 18.75 33.74
N GLY A 25 -49.53 19.67 32.76
CA GLY A 25 -50.21 20.98 32.76
C GLY A 25 -49.42 21.98 31.90
N THR A 26 -49.85 22.38 30.71
CA THR A 26 -51.09 23.12 30.40
C THR A 26 -51.75 22.69 29.08
N GLY A 27 -53.07 22.82 29.02
CA GLY A 27 -53.96 22.11 28.09
C GLY A 27 -54.25 22.75 26.73
N THR A 28 -55.06 22.05 25.93
CA THR A 28 -56.21 22.53 25.14
C THR A 28 -56.99 21.30 24.67
N ASP A 29 -58.32 21.34 24.77
CA ASP A 29 -59.28 20.33 24.33
C ASP A 29 -59.22 20.05 22.82
N ALA A 30 -59.27 18.78 22.42
CA ALA A 30 -60.14 18.29 21.33
C ALA A 30 -60.10 16.76 21.25
N ASP A 31 -61.29 16.20 21.08
CA ASP A 31 -61.68 14.79 21.02
C ASP A 31 -60.94 13.98 19.94
N ALA A 32 -60.67 12.71 20.26
CA ALA A 32 -60.04 11.69 19.41
C ALA A 32 -61.15 10.74 18.84
N PRO A 33 -60.90 9.75 17.94
CA PRO A 33 -59.66 8.99 17.85
C PRO A 33 -59.14 8.50 16.47
N ALA A 34 -57.84 8.19 16.51
CA ALA A 34 -57.07 7.09 15.90
C ALA A 34 -56.76 7.06 14.38
N GLY A 35 -55.44 7.03 14.09
CA GLY A 35 -54.89 6.62 12.79
C GLY A 35 -53.40 6.94 12.58
N ASP A 36 -52.53 6.30 13.38
CA ASP A 36 -51.12 5.92 13.14
C ASP A 36 -50.07 6.88 12.53
N GLY A 37 -48.95 6.99 13.25
CA GLY A 37 -47.62 6.76 12.65
C GLY A 37 -46.76 7.98 12.32
N GLY A 38 -46.25 8.68 13.34
CA GLY A 38 -45.13 9.61 13.17
C GLY A 38 -43.81 8.89 12.83
N ALA A 39 -43.01 9.48 11.95
CA ALA A 39 -41.58 9.20 11.86
C ALA A 39 -40.84 10.47 11.39
N THR A 40 -40.32 11.21 12.38
CA THR A 40 -39.17 12.09 12.20
C THR A 40 -38.00 11.28 11.62
N THR A 41 -37.59 11.59 10.40
CA THR A 41 -36.40 11.02 9.79
C THR A 41 -35.16 11.62 10.44
N THR A 42 -34.71 10.99 11.52
CA THR A 42 -33.33 11.12 12.01
C THR A 42 -32.42 10.61 10.89
N GLY A 43 -31.66 11.51 10.28
CA GLY A 43 -30.61 11.15 9.33
C GLY A 43 -29.64 10.20 10.02
N ALA A 44 -29.63 8.95 9.57
CA ALA A 44 -28.66 7.97 10.00
C ALA A 44 -27.26 8.50 9.63
N ALA A 45 -26.50 8.91 10.64
CA ALA A 45 -25.05 9.02 10.49
C ALA A 45 -24.56 7.64 10.04
N ALA A 46 -23.95 7.59 8.86
CA ALA A 46 -23.37 6.37 8.31
C ALA A 46 -22.43 5.78 9.36
N ALA A 47 -22.78 4.61 9.89
CA ALA A 47 -21.88 3.84 10.71
C ALA A 47 -20.64 3.56 9.86
N SER A 48 -19.49 4.09 10.29
CA SER A 48 -18.21 3.81 9.66
C SER A 48 -17.98 2.29 9.72
N SER A 49 -18.12 1.65 8.56
CA SER A 49 -17.81 0.25 8.35
C SER A 49 -16.33 0.03 8.68
N ALA A 50 -16.08 -0.89 9.60
CA ALA A 50 -14.87 -1.10 10.39
C ALA A 50 -13.58 -1.29 9.54
N PRO A 51 -12.37 -1.29 10.18
CA PRO A 51 -11.07 -1.48 9.51
C PRO A 51 -10.97 -2.70 8.57
N ALA A 52 -11.78 -3.74 8.81
CA ALA A 52 -11.84 -4.92 7.95
C ALA A 52 -12.35 -4.59 6.53
N ASP A 53 -13.33 -3.69 6.41
CA ASP A 53 -13.91 -3.30 5.12
C ASP A 53 -12.95 -2.39 4.34
N ALA A 54 -12.28 -1.46 5.02
CA ALA A 54 -11.26 -0.60 4.41
C ALA A 54 -10.10 -1.43 3.82
N ARG A 55 -9.67 -2.49 4.53
CA ARG A 55 -8.64 -3.41 4.04
C ARG A 55 -9.09 -4.20 2.82
N ALA A 56 -10.33 -4.70 2.84
CA ALA A 56 -10.88 -5.42 1.71
C ALA A 56 -11.01 -4.53 0.46
N GLU A 57 -11.50 -3.30 0.63
CA GLU A 57 -11.61 -2.31 -0.46
C GLU A 57 -10.25 -1.97 -1.07
N LEU A 58 -9.26 -1.59 -0.23
CA LEU A 58 -7.92 -1.25 -0.71
C LEU A 58 -7.24 -2.47 -1.36
N GLY A 59 -7.42 -3.66 -0.79
CA GLY A 59 -6.90 -4.90 -1.36
C GLY A 59 -7.52 -5.21 -2.73
N ALA A 60 -8.83 -5.02 -2.89
CA ALA A 60 -9.50 -5.18 -4.17
C ALA A 60 -9.02 -4.14 -5.21
N ALA A 61 -8.79 -2.90 -4.79
CA ALA A 61 -8.24 -1.86 -5.66
C ALA A 61 -6.82 -2.19 -6.13
N ALA A 62 -5.97 -2.72 -5.24
CA ALA A 62 -4.63 -3.19 -5.60
C ALA A 62 -4.68 -4.37 -6.58
N GLN A 63 -5.60 -5.31 -6.40
CA GLN A 63 -5.75 -6.45 -7.32
C GLN A 63 -6.07 -6.05 -8.76
N LYS A 64 -6.59 -4.84 -9.00
CA LYS A 64 -6.79 -4.33 -10.37
C LYS A 64 -5.46 -4.07 -11.10
N LEU A 65 -4.37 -3.82 -10.37
CA LEU A 65 -3.02 -3.73 -10.95
C LEU A 65 -2.54 -5.06 -11.55
N ASN A 66 -3.14 -6.19 -11.16
CA ASN A 66 -2.85 -7.50 -11.76
C ASN A 66 -3.69 -7.78 -13.03
N GLN A 67 -4.69 -6.95 -13.35
CA GLN A 67 -5.72 -7.25 -14.36
C GLN A 67 -5.57 -6.44 -15.64
N GLN A 68 -4.97 -5.25 -15.56
CA GLN A 68 -4.87 -4.33 -16.68
C GLN A 68 -3.43 -3.85 -16.80
N SER A 69 -3.04 -3.54 -18.03
CA SER A 69 -1.86 -2.73 -18.24
C SER A 69 -2.00 -1.37 -17.56
N VAL A 70 -0.90 -0.80 -17.12
CA VAL A 70 -0.89 0.45 -16.36
C VAL A 70 0.41 1.21 -16.58
N LYS A 71 0.32 2.53 -16.56
CA LYS A 71 1.46 3.43 -16.45
C LYS A 71 1.69 3.80 -15.00
N MET A 72 2.91 3.62 -14.55
CA MET A 72 3.36 3.93 -13.20
C MET A 72 4.33 5.12 -13.21
N LYS A 73 4.25 5.96 -12.17
CA LYS A 73 5.28 6.96 -11.85
C LYS A 73 5.63 6.85 -10.37
N LEU A 74 6.91 6.77 -10.07
CA LEU A 74 7.48 6.75 -8.72
C LEU A 74 8.23 8.05 -8.47
N THR A 75 8.00 8.69 -7.33
CA THR A 75 8.67 9.92 -6.92
C THR A 75 9.09 9.81 -5.47
N SER A 76 10.37 10.02 -5.18
CA SER A 76 10.92 10.22 -3.84
C SER A 76 12.19 11.06 -3.92
N PRO A 77 12.71 11.57 -2.79
CA PRO A 77 14.00 12.27 -2.76
C PRO A 77 15.18 11.43 -3.27
N VAL A 78 15.13 10.10 -3.07
CA VAL A 78 16.24 9.19 -3.39
C VAL A 78 16.08 8.52 -4.75
N ILE A 79 14.86 8.19 -5.16
CA ILE A 79 14.58 7.42 -6.37
C ILE A 79 13.39 8.03 -7.10
N ASN A 80 13.56 8.27 -8.40
CA ASN A 80 12.48 8.70 -9.28
C ASN A 80 12.33 7.68 -10.40
N GLY A 81 11.10 7.35 -10.77
CA GLY A 81 10.85 6.32 -11.75
C GLY A 81 9.60 6.55 -12.57
N SER A 82 9.56 5.92 -13.72
CA SER A 82 8.35 5.84 -14.53
C SER A 82 8.42 4.61 -15.42
N GLY A 83 7.27 4.03 -15.73
CA GLY A 83 7.22 2.94 -16.66
C GLY A 83 5.80 2.58 -17.07
N VAL A 84 5.74 1.62 -17.98
CA VAL A 84 4.50 0.95 -18.38
C VAL A 84 4.67 -0.53 -18.14
N MET A 85 3.57 -1.18 -17.77
CA MET A 85 3.56 -2.59 -17.45
C MET A 85 2.25 -3.22 -17.90
N ASP A 86 2.33 -4.42 -18.45
CA ASP A 86 1.20 -5.28 -18.78
C ASP A 86 1.36 -6.63 -18.06
N PRO A 87 0.62 -6.84 -16.96
CA PRO A 87 0.60 -8.09 -16.22
C PRO A 87 0.23 -9.32 -17.05
N ALA A 88 -0.67 -9.18 -18.02
CA ALA A 88 -1.21 -10.32 -18.77
C ALA A 88 -0.17 -10.94 -19.69
N THR A 89 0.71 -10.11 -20.26
CA THR A 89 1.77 -10.53 -21.18
C THR A 89 3.16 -10.53 -20.52
N LYS A 90 3.27 -10.16 -19.24
CA LYS A 90 4.53 -9.91 -18.53
C LYS A 90 5.48 -8.99 -19.33
N THR A 91 4.90 -7.92 -19.86
CA THR A 91 5.63 -6.96 -20.70
C THR A 91 5.77 -5.64 -19.96
N GLY A 92 6.94 -5.02 -19.97
CA GLY A 92 7.13 -3.72 -19.32
C GLY A 92 8.39 -2.98 -19.72
N ASP A 93 8.35 -1.67 -19.61
CA ASP A 93 9.49 -0.77 -19.79
C ASP A 93 9.49 0.21 -18.62
N MET A 94 10.48 0.07 -17.76
CA MET A 94 10.66 0.86 -16.56
C MET A 94 11.98 1.59 -16.60
N THR A 95 11.96 2.85 -16.21
CA THR A 95 13.17 3.65 -15.97
C THR A 95 13.17 4.11 -14.52
N LEU A 96 14.27 3.86 -13.82
CA LEU A 96 14.53 4.28 -12.46
C LEU A 96 15.79 5.16 -12.45
N LYS A 97 15.73 6.29 -11.75
CA LYS A 97 16.80 7.27 -11.59
C LYS A 97 17.12 7.35 -10.10
N MET A 98 18.34 6.99 -9.72
CA MET A 98 18.82 7.02 -8.33
C MET A 98 19.66 8.28 -8.11
N GLY A 99 19.04 9.45 -8.24
CA GLY A 99 19.75 10.74 -8.15
C GLY A 99 21.00 10.82 -9.05
N ALA A 100 22.15 11.14 -8.45
CA ALA A 100 23.45 11.20 -9.14
C ALA A 100 24.09 9.81 -9.38
N GLU A 101 23.54 8.76 -8.77
CA GLU A 101 24.06 7.39 -8.83
C GLU A 101 23.66 6.65 -10.11
N GLY A 102 22.98 7.32 -11.05
CA GLY A 102 22.73 6.80 -12.39
C GLY A 102 21.27 6.44 -12.69
N THR A 103 21.08 5.88 -13.88
CA THR A 103 19.77 5.51 -14.42
C THR A 103 19.77 4.05 -14.85
N PHE A 104 18.76 3.33 -14.37
CA PHE A 104 18.48 1.93 -14.67
C PHE A 104 17.26 1.90 -15.57
N ARG A 105 17.38 1.22 -16.70
CA ARG A 105 16.24 0.90 -17.56
C ARG A 105 16.07 -0.61 -17.61
N ILE A 106 14.85 -1.05 -17.37
CA ILE A 106 14.47 -2.46 -17.27
C ILE A 106 13.40 -2.71 -18.31
N LEU A 107 13.65 -3.65 -19.21
CA LEU A 107 12.68 -4.14 -20.18
C LEU A 107 12.31 -5.57 -19.80
N MET A 108 11.02 -5.86 -19.73
CA MET A 108 10.48 -7.20 -19.52
C MET A 108 9.74 -7.62 -20.77
N LEU A 109 10.06 -8.80 -21.29
CA LEU A 109 9.38 -9.44 -22.41
C LEU A 109 9.15 -10.92 -22.05
N GLY A 110 8.04 -11.21 -21.37
CA GLY A 110 7.79 -12.56 -20.86
C GLY A 110 8.75 -12.89 -19.71
N ASN A 111 9.61 -13.89 -19.91
CA ASN A 111 10.65 -14.26 -18.95
C ASN A 111 12.00 -13.59 -19.24
N ASP A 112 12.17 -12.93 -20.39
CA ASP A 112 13.39 -12.20 -20.69
C ASP A 112 13.37 -10.84 -19.99
N VAL A 113 14.41 -10.55 -19.20
CA VAL A 113 14.64 -9.25 -18.57
C VAL A 113 15.92 -8.65 -19.13
N TYR A 114 15.85 -7.40 -19.59
CA TYR A 114 16.99 -6.64 -20.06
C TYR A 114 17.22 -5.45 -19.14
N LEU A 115 18.39 -5.37 -18.52
CA LEU A 115 18.81 -4.27 -17.68
C LEU A 115 19.86 -3.43 -18.40
N LYS A 116 19.64 -2.13 -18.50
CA LYS A 116 20.65 -1.15 -18.92
C LYS A 116 20.94 -0.19 -17.79
N VAL A 117 22.21 -0.03 -17.49
CA VAL A 117 22.68 0.90 -16.48
C VAL A 117 23.51 2.00 -17.15
N THR A 118 23.21 3.25 -16.81
CA THR A 118 23.87 4.42 -17.38
C THR A 118 24.21 5.41 -16.27
N GLY A 119 25.31 6.16 -16.43
CA GLY A 119 25.75 7.12 -15.42
C GLY A 119 26.59 6.53 -14.27
N MET A 120 26.75 5.20 -14.19
CA MET A 120 27.65 4.53 -13.24
C MET A 120 28.95 4.09 -13.90
N GLN A 121 30.08 4.42 -13.28
CA GLN A 121 31.39 3.92 -13.73
C GLN A 121 31.53 2.42 -13.46
N GLY A 122 32.21 1.70 -14.35
CA GLY A 122 32.44 0.26 -14.22
C GLY A 122 31.28 -0.64 -14.66
N MET A 123 30.10 -0.08 -14.94
CA MET A 123 28.96 -0.87 -15.40
C MET A 123 29.03 -1.19 -16.91
N PRO A 124 28.51 -2.36 -17.34
CA PRO A 124 28.43 -2.69 -18.76
C PRO A 124 27.67 -1.64 -19.57
N LYS A 125 28.22 -1.25 -20.72
CA LYS A 125 27.56 -0.31 -21.65
C LYS A 125 26.42 -0.97 -22.44
N LYS A 126 26.46 -2.30 -22.59
CA LYS A 126 25.45 -3.11 -23.27
C LYS A 126 24.27 -3.40 -22.33
N TRP A 127 23.15 -3.79 -22.92
CA TRP A 127 22.05 -4.40 -22.18
C TRP A 127 22.52 -5.72 -21.57
N MET A 128 22.20 -5.93 -20.30
CA MET A 128 22.41 -7.19 -19.60
C MET A 128 21.11 -7.97 -19.66
N HIS A 129 21.14 -9.12 -20.32
CA HIS A 129 20.02 -10.03 -20.41
C HIS A 129 20.05 -11.02 -19.25
N MET A 130 18.89 -11.33 -18.68
CA MET A 130 18.70 -12.37 -17.68
C MET A 130 17.33 -13.00 -17.82
N ASP A 131 17.23 -14.25 -17.39
CA ASP A 131 15.98 -15.00 -17.31
C ASP A 131 15.34 -14.77 -15.94
N ALA A 132 14.13 -14.21 -15.90
CA ALA A 132 13.40 -13.93 -14.68
C ALA A 132 13.17 -15.19 -13.81
N THR A 133 13.11 -16.37 -14.41
CA THR A 133 12.92 -17.63 -13.68
C THR A 133 14.13 -18.00 -12.81
N LYS A 134 15.30 -17.41 -13.09
CA LYS A 134 16.55 -17.63 -12.33
C LYS A 134 16.75 -16.65 -11.17
N LEU A 135 15.93 -15.60 -11.07
CA LEU A 135 16.01 -14.59 -10.01
C LEU A 135 15.33 -15.03 -8.69
N GLY A 136 14.77 -16.23 -8.64
CA GLY A 136 14.03 -16.68 -7.46
C GLY A 136 12.75 -15.87 -7.19
N LYS A 137 11.98 -16.30 -6.18
CA LYS A 137 10.69 -15.66 -5.86
C LYS A 137 10.82 -14.30 -5.18
N SER A 138 11.96 -14.04 -4.54
CA SER A 138 12.22 -12.82 -3.75
C SER A 138 13.23 -11.87 -4.42
N GLY A 139 13.71 -12.21 -5.62
CA GLY A 139 14.72 -11.43 -6.31
C GLY A 139 14.28 -10.00 -6.60
N GLN A 140 15.19 -9.04 -6.44
CA GLN A 140 14.93 -7.61 -6.55
C GLN A 140 14.50 -7.18 -7.96
N LEU A 141 14.83 -7.98 -8.98
CA LEU A 141 14.46 -7.76 -10.38
C LEU A 141 13.30 -8.65 -10.85
N ASN A 142 12.72 -9.48 -9.98
CA ASN A 142 11.48 -10.19 -10.28
C ASN A 142 10.27 -9.25 -10.09
N LEU A 143 10.20 -8.23 -10.96
CA LEU A 143 9.22 -7.14 -10.85
C LEU A 143 7.79 -7.59 -11.19
N MET A 144 7.63 -8.73 -11.85
CA MET A 144 6.34 -9.33 -12.23
C MET A 144 6.28 -10.81 -11.85
N PRO A 145 6.28 -11.14 -10.55
CA PRO A 145 6.28 -12.52 -10.11
C PRO A 145 4.97 -13.22 -10.49
N ASP A 146 5.05 -14.54 -10.68
CA ASP A 146 3.89 -15.35 -11.00
C ASP A 146 2.77 -15.20 -9.96
N GLY A 147 1.57 -14.88 -10.45
CA GLY A 147 0.38 -14.72 -9.63
C GLY A 147 0.31 -13.41 -8.84
N ASP A 148 1.32 -12.54 -8.87
CA ASP A 148 1.24 -11.16 -8.35
C ASP A 148 2.04 -10.14 -9.19
N PRO A 149 1.86 -10.09 -10.52
CA PRO A 149 2.66 -9.26 -11.42
C PRO A 149 2.58 -7.75 -11.15
N GLY A 150 1.53 -7.28 -10.50
CA GLY A 150 1.32 -5.89 -10.05
C GLY A 150 1.61 -5.66 -8.56
N GLY A 151 2.11 -6.65 -7.82
CA GLY A 151 2.51 -6.54 -6.41
C GLY A 151 1.34 -6.36 -5.41
N ALA A 152 0.11 -6.65 -5.84
CA ALA A 152 -1.09 -6.44 -5.02
C ALA A 152 -1.14 -7.36 -3.79
N LYS A 153 -0.78 -8.63 -3.93
CA LYS A 153 -0.73 -9.58 -2.80
C LYS A 153 0.34 -9.16 -1.81
N GLN A 154 1.52 -8.77 -2.28
CA GLN A 154 2.59 -8.27 -1.43
C GLN A 154 2.15 -7.02 -0.66
N MET A 155 1.48 -6.06 -1.33
CA MET A 155 0.93 -4.88 -0.67
C MET A 155 -0.11 -5.24 0.40
N VAL A 156 -1.05 -6.13 0.08
CA VAL A 156 -2.07 -6.57 1.05
C VAL A 156 -1.44 -7.31 2.23
N GLN A 157 -0.34 -8.02 2.04
CA GLN A 157 0.38 -8.72 3.11
C GLN A 157 1.10 -7.75 4.06
N SER A 158 1.67 -6.65 3.55
CA SER A 158 2.38 -5.67 4.38
C SER A 158 1.47 -4.77 5.19
N VAL A 159 0.25 -4.46 4.72
CA VAL A 159 -0.70 -3.64 5.49
C VAL A 159 -0.99 -4.33 6.83
N VAL A 160 -0.83 -3.62 7.94
CA VAL A 160 -1.23 -4.11 9.28
C VAL A 160 -2.51 -3.44 9.76
N ASP A 161 -2.68 -2.17 9.42
CA ASP A 161 -3.84 -1.37 9.75
C ASP A 161 -4.21 -0.47 8.57
N VAL A 162 -5.49 -0.21 8.41
CA VAL A 162 -6.01 0.67 7.36
C VAL A 162 -7.39 1.18 7.74
N GLU A 163 -7.57 2.47 7.53
CA GLU A 163 -8.81 3.18 7.74
C GLU A 163 -9.18 3.96 6.49
N LYS A 164 -10.48 4.23 6.34
CA LYS A 164 -10.99 5.09 5.28
C LYS A 164 -11.09 6.51 5.82
N THR A 165 -10.39 7.43 5.18
CA THR A 165 -10.35 8.85 5.58
C THR A 165 -11.29 9.73 4.76
N GLY A 166 -11.88 9.16 3.71
CA GLY A 166 -12.88 9.81 2.86
C GLY A 166 -13.26 8.92 1.69
N PRO A 167 -14.16 9.38 0.79
CA PRO A 167 -14.45 8.68 -0.45
C PRO A 167 -13.17 8.38 -1.23
N GLY A 168 -12.92 7.09 -1.49
CA GLY A 168 -11.72 6.62 -2.20
C GLY A 168 -10.38 6.95 -1.55
N SER A 169 -10.35 7.35 -0.27
CA SER A 169 -9.13 7.78 0.43
C SER A 169 -8.88 6.93 1.67
N TYR A 170 -7.64 6.49 1.83
CA TYR A 170 -7.23 5.58 2.89
C TYR A 170 -5.93 6.05 3.55
N SER A 171 -5.79 5.80 4.84
CA SER A 171 -4.53 5.87 5.59
C SER A 171 -4.31 4.55 6.32
N GLY A 172 -3.07 4.25 6.66
CA GLY A 172 -2.77 3.06 7.43
C GLY A 172 -1.30 2.89 7.71
N ILE A 173 -0.97 1.68 8.12
CA ILE A 173 0.39 1.28 8.53
C ILE A 173 0.82 0.05 7.72
N LEU A 174 2.06 0.08 7.25
CA LEU A 174 2.77 -1.04 6.65
C LEU A 174 3.77 -1.63 7.63
N ASP A 175 3.91 -2.94 7.57
CA ASP A 175 4.99 -3.71 8.17
C ASP A 175 5.83 -4.35 7.05
N TYR A 176 7.00 -3.75 6.81
CA TYR A 176 7.96 -4.22 5.81
C TYR A 176 8.56 -5.59 6.17
N THR A 177 8.62 -5.92 7.46
CA THR A 177 9.15 -7.21 7.92
C THR A 177 8.28 -8.39 7.46
N ARG A 178 7.00 -8.15 7.11
CA ARG A 178 6.09 -9.19 6.59
C ARG A 178 6.37 -9.58 5.14
N THR A 179 6.98 -8.69 4.35
CA THR A 179 7.22 -8.92 2.91
C THR A 179 8.60 -9.48 2.61
N LYS A 180 9.57 -9.21 3.48
CA LYS A 180 10.95 -9.71 3.36
C LYS A 180 11.46 -10.11 4.75
N PRO A 181 10.93 -11.21 5.32
CA PRO A 181 11.23 -11.60 6.70
C PRO A 181 12.71 -11.91 6.94
N ASP A 182 13.45 -12.31 5.90
CA ASP A 182 14.87 -12.69 5.99
C ASP A 182 15.85 -11.55 5.64
N ASP A 183 15.33 -10.38 5.24
CA ASP A 183 16.17 -9.24 4.85
C ASP A 183 16.77 -8.56 6.09
N LYS A 184 18.09 -8.75 6.27
CA LYS A 184 18.83 -8.21 7.43
C LYS A 184 18.81 -6.70 7.51
N ALA A 185 18.72 -5.99 6.39
CA ALA A 185 18.65 -4.52 6.39
C ALA A 185 17.29 -4.07 6.91
N ILE A 186 16.21 -4.74 6.50
CA ILE A 186 14.87 -4.49 7.03
C ILE A 186 14.79 -4.86 8.51
N GLN A 187 15.36 -5.99 8.93
CA GLN A 187 15.41 -6.39 10.34
C GLN A 187 16.18 -5.38 11.21
N ALA A 188 17.28 -4.81 10.69
CA ALA A 188 18.09 -3.83 11.41
C ALA A 188 17.35 -2.52 11.71
N LEU A 189 16.28 -2.21 10.98
CA LEU A 189 15.40 -1.06 11.24
C LEU A 189 14.49 -1.26 12.46
N GLY A 190 14.38 -2.50 12.97
CA GLY A 190 13.63 -2.84 14.16
C GLY A 190 12.15 -2.46 14.06
N ASP A 191 11.60 -1.90 15.13
CA ASP A 191 10.17 -1.58 15.20
C ASP A 191 9.73 -0.48 14.22
N LYS A 192 10.66 0.36 13.75
CA LYS A 192 10.36 1.38 12.72
C LYS A 192 9.89 0.74 11.41
N ALA A 193 10.45 -0.40 11.03
CA ALA A 193 10.05 -1.12 9.81
C ALA A 193 8.67 -1.80 9.93
N LYS A 194 8.11 -1.92 11.14
CA LYS A 194 6.79 -2.50 11.40
C LYS A 194 5.66 -1.47 11.40
N ALA A 195 6.02 -0.18 11.42
CA ALA A 195 5.10 0.92 11.67
C ALA A 195 5.30 2.06 10.65
N VAL A 196 5.35 1.72 9.36
CA VAL A 196 5.57 2.70 8.29
C VAL A 196 4.24 3.27 7.81
N PRO A 197 3.96 4.58 8.00
CA PRO A 197 2.69 5.16 7.58
C PRO A 197 2.52 5.18 6.07
N PHE A 198 1.29 4.99 5.60
CA PHE A 198 0.94 5.17 4.21
C PHE A 198 -0.40 5.90 4.04
N THR A 199 -0.59 6.47 2.86
CA THR A 199 -1.89 6.89 2.35
C THR A 199 -2.12 6.29 0.96
N ALA A 200 -3.37 6.11 0.59
CA ALA A 200 -3.74 5.58 -0.71
C ALA A 200 -4.97 6.30 -1.26
N ARG A 201 -5.04 6.42 -2.58
CA ARG A 201 -6.23 6.90 -3.29
C ARG A 201 -6.70 5.91 -4.34
N VAL A 202 -8.02 5.77 -4.41
CA VAL A 202 -8.74 4.92 -5.34
C VAL A 202 -9.70 5.79 -6.15
N ASP A 203 -9.80 5.54 -7.45
CA ASP A 203 -10.74 6.27 -8.33
C ASP A 203 -12.19 5.75 -8.24
N ASP A 204 -13.09 6.39 -8.99
CA ASP A 204 -14.51 6.03 -9.09
C ASP A 204 -14.73 4.63 -9.68
N GLN A 205 -13.76 4.12 -10.45
CA GLN A 205 -13.75 2.76 -10.97
C GLN A 205 -13.17 1.76 -9.97
N GLY A 206 -12.78 2.17 -8.76
CA GLY A 206 -12.22 1.28 -7.75
C GLY A 206 -10.79 0.82 -8.04
N ARG A 207 -9.99 1.58 -8.81
CA ARG A 207 -8.58 1.30 -9.10
C ARG A 207 -7.67 2.10 -8.20
N LEU A 208 -6.58 1.50 -7.72
CA LEU A 208 -5.53 2.21 -6.99
C LEU A 208 -4.84 3.21 -7.93
N VAL A 209 -4.96 4.51 -7.67
CA VAL A 209 -4.36 5.58 -8.50
C VAL A 209 -3.20 6.30 -7.83
N GLU A 210 -3.10 6.21 -6.50
CA GLU A 210 -1.96 6.69 -5.75
C GLU A 210 -1.70 5.83 -4.52
N PHE A 211 -0.42 5.57 -4.24
CA PHE A 211 0.04 4.96 -3.01
C PHE A 211 1.27 5.74 -2.53
N ALA A 212 1.16 6.38 -1.36
CA ALA A 212 2.21 7.19 -0.78
C ALA A 212 2.66 6.59 0.55
N ILE A 213 3.96 6.37 0.70
CA ILE A 213 4.56 5.80 1.91
C ILE A 213 5.48 6.83 2.55
N ASP A 214 5.28 7.08 3.83
CA ASP A 214 6.14 7.97 4.61
C ASP A 214 7.37 7.19 5.09
N THR A 215 8.46 7.29 4.34
CA THR A 215 9.73 6.65 4.71
C THR A 215 10.60 7.49 5.63
N GLN A 216 10.16 8.70 6.01
CA GLN A 216 10.89 9.56 6.96
C GLN A 216 10.99 8.93 8.35
N VAL A 217 10.02 8.08 8.70
CA VAL A 217 10.03 7.33 9.97
C VAL A 217 11.21 6.36 10.06
N LEU A 218 11.71 5.87 8.91
CA LEU A 218 12.89 5.01 8.84
C LEU A 218 14.16 5.87 8.93
N HIS A 219 14.23 6.91 8.11
CA HIS A 219 15.29 7.91 8.12
C HIS A 219 14.81 9.20 7.45
N GLU A 220 15.07 10.37 8.05
CA GLU A 220 14.52 11.66 7.62
C GLU A 220 14.79 11.98 6.14
N SER A 221 15.99 11.65 5.65
CA SER A 221 16.40 11.92 4.27
C SER A 221 15.64 11.12 3.19
N LEU A 222 14.89 10.08 3.58
CA LEU A 222 14.16 9.24 2.62
C LEU A 222 12.87 9.90 2.13
N GLY A 223 12.32 10.85 2.90
CA GLY A 223 11.09 11.58 2.52
C GLY A 223 9.86 10.68 2.34
N THR A 224 8.87 11.22 1.63
CA THR A 224 7.71 10.45 1.17
C THR A 224 7.99 9.86 -0.19
N MET A 225 7.70 8.57 -0.33
CA MET A 225 7.73 7.86 -1.60
C MET A 225 6.30 7.78 -2.15
N ILE A 226 6.06 8.34 -3.33
CA ILE A 226 4.74 8.40 -3.96
C ILE A 226 4.77 7.62 -5.27
N THR A 227 3.88 6.65 -5.40
CA THR A 227 3.61 5.93 -6.64
C THR A 227 2.24 6.31 -7.17
N THR A 228 2.15 6.76 -8.42
CA THR A 228 0.87 6.99 -9.10
C THR A 228 0.67 6.03 -10.26
N TYR A 229 -0.59 5.69 -10.50
CA TYR A 229 -1.02 4.75 -11.53
C TYR A 229 -2.05 5.42 -12.44
N SER A 230 -1.89 5.23 -13.75
CA SER A 230 -2.67 5.92 -14.78
C SER A 230 -2.72 5.09 -16.07
N ASP A 231 -3.47 5.56 -17.07
CA ASP A 231 -3.54 4.96 -18.41
C ASP A 231 -3.90 3.46 -18.39
N PHE A 232 -4.80 3.05 -17.49
CA PHE A 232 -5.21 1.66 -17.32
C PHE A 232 -5.79 1.06 -18.61
N GLY A 233 -5.31 -0.12 -19.00
CA GLY A 233 -5.73 -0.82 -20.21
C GLY A 233 -5.10 -0.30 -21.50
N ALA A 234 -4.22 0.70 -21.45
CA ALA A 234 -3.48 1.15 -22.63
C ALA A 234 -2.54 0.04 -23.15
N PRO A 235 -2.45 -0.19 -24.47
CA PRO A 235 -1.54 -1.20 -25.02
C PRO A 235 -0.08 -0.94 -24.62
N VAL A 236 0.61 -1.99 -24.17
CA VAL A 236 2.04 -1.93 -23.84
C VAL A 236 2.82 -2.67 -24.92
N SER A 237 3.82 -2.01 -25.48
CA SER A 237 4.72 -2.61 -26.45
C SER A 237 6.16 -2.25 -26.10
N VAL A 238 7.02 -3.27 -26.03
CA VAL A 238 8.42 -3.13 -25.66
C VAL A 238 9.26 -3.79 -26.74
N LYS A 239 10.32 -3.09 -27.16
CA LYS A 239 11.19 -3.57 -28.22
C LYS A 239 12.41 -4.26 -27.62
N LYS A 240 12.59 -5.54 -27.95
CA LYS A 240 13.79 -6.30 -27.58
C LYS A 240 15.05 -5.56 -28.08
N PRO A 241 16.07 -5.35 -27.23
CA PRO A 241 17.34 -4.78 -27.67
C PRO A 241 18.02 -5.63 -28.75
N ALA A 242 18.79 -4.99 -29.63
CA ALA A 242 19.56 -5.71 -30.64
C ALA A 242 20.58 -6.66 -29.99
N ALA A 243 20.82 -7.81 -30.63
CA ALA A 243 21.78 -8.80 -30.13
C ALA A 243 23.21 -8.23 -30.02
N SER A 244 23.60 -7.33 -30.94
CA SER A 244 24.89 -6.64 -30.90
C SER A 244 25.06 -5.75 -29.66
N ASP A 245 23.94 -5.23 -29.14
CA ASP A 245 23.88 -4.31 -28.00
C ASP A 245 23.53 -5.01 -26.69
N THR A 246 23.47 -6.34 -26.70
CA THR A 246 23.09 -7.18 -25.57
C THR A 246 24.24 -8.12 -25.21
N GLN A 247 24.36 -8.42 -23.93
CA GLN A 247 25.21 -9.47 -23.38
C GLN A 247 24.42 -10.17 -22.26
N GLU A 248 24.75 -11.41 -21.95
CA GLU A 248 24.20 -12.06 -20.75
C GLU A 248 24.73 -11.37 -19.49
N ALA A 249 23.88 -11.28 -18.47
CA ALA A 249 24.26 -10.84 -17.15
C ALA A 249 25.27 -11.83 -16.54
N PRO A 250 26.33 -11.35 -15.87
CA PRO A 250 27.23 -12.21 -15.11
C PRO A 250 26.46 -13.02 -14.06
N GLN A 251 26.90 -14.26 -13.78
CA GLN A 251 26.21 -15.13 -12.83
C GLN A 251 26.16 -14.51 -11.43
N GLU A 252 27.22 -13.82 -11.03
CA GLU A 252 27.30 -13.12 -9.74
C GLU A 252 26.23 -12.01 -9.63
N LEU A 253 25.92 -11.34 -10.75
CA LEU A 253 24.83 -10.36 -10.80
C LEU A 253 23.47 -11.04 -10.66
N ILE A 254 23.27 -12.20 -11.30
CA ILE A 254 22.02 -12.95 -11.17
C ILE A 254 21.83 -13.45 -9.73
N GLU A 255 22.88 -13.97 -9.11
CA GLU A 255 22.85 -14.47 -7.73
C GLU A 255 22.58 -13.33 -6.73
N SER A 256 23.28 -12.20 -6.85
CA SER A 256 23.04 -11.02 -6.00
C SER A 256 21.65 -10.40 -6.17
N MET A 257 21.07 -10.49 -7.36
CA MET A 257 19.72 -9.98 -7.63
C MET A 257 18.62 -10.98 -7.27
N GLY A 258 18.96 -12.27 -7.15
CA GLY A 258 18.02 -13.34 -6.87
C GLY A 258 17.99 -13.85 -5.42
N SER A 259 18.87 -13.32 -4.57
CA SER A 259 18.96 -13.64 -3.13
C SER A 259 18.26 -12.62 -2.24
#